data_AF-A0A645CJP3-F1
#
_entry.id   AF-A0A645CJP3-F1
#
_cell.length_a   1.000
_cell.length_b   1.000
_cell.length_c   1.000
_cell.angle_alpha   90.00
_cell.angle_beta   90.00
_cell.angle_gamma   90.00
#
_symmetry.space_group_name_H-M   'P 1'
#
loop_
_entity.id
_entity.type
_entity.pdbx_description
1 polymer ?
#
loop_
_entity_poly.entity_id
_entity_poly.type
_entity_poly.pdbx_seq_one_letter_code
_entity_poly.pdbx_strand_id
1 'polypeptide(L)'
;MLWHLVARGASANGFGDIKKLLAKHMRIITYAEHFAFADVGWYGLDPAIRLNAIEYIASKCMACDGSISIQGSRMSLDMHPQGREIMEMLGRYEECRVSRAFGKDVTDMMLDKEKDFRLYGNAKTGWKLFEANFSRDQIVEKIDGQNNVWTVENPWPEPQAFALEILRFPVYANPDAIILEDFSNPALYSKIRSSDAGASINFSNTPYPVYYGNFSGVFQVDNKSENPAQCMVGKDFSSAVNLSKSRNIALWVDGAGHGEILELKLLDKDGRAWTAEIKQDFTNWQLFIFDISNAKDIDWSSIVRQTFTIKNIPPKTSARCRMGGVKALPGVNPPAISDMELLVNGKSIKFPGKLEVGESLTTDSLGHCTVWPGGMKAGKTFALPQSIVELTPGPNKVEFRHKVGSQEGAGACVRLIPLRKVAETAPRK
;
A
#
# COMPACT_ATOMS: atom_id res chain seq x y z
N MET A 1 -8.71 28.20 42.15
CA MET A 1 -7.93 27.19 41.41
C MET A 1 -8.93 26.30 40.69
N LEU A 2 -9.15 26.52 39.39
CA LEU A 2 -9.97 25.61 38.57
C LEU A 2 -9.04 24.49 38.13
N TRP A 3 -9.24 23.30 38.70
CA TRP A 3 -8.60 22.09 38.19
C TRP A 3 -9.33 21.71 36.90
N HIS A 4 -8.63 21.76 35.76
CA HIS A 4 -9.13 21.20 34.51
C HIS A 4 -8.57 19.79 34.36
N LEU A 5 -9.45 18.80 34.40
CA LEU A 5 -9.12 17.41 34.07
C LEU A 5 -9.36 17.24 32.56
N VAL A 6 -8.29 17.11 31.78
CA VAL A 6 -8.40 16.81 30.34
C VAL A 6 -8.31 15.29 30.17
N ALA A 7 -9.46 14.63 30.11
CA ALA A 7 -9.51 13.22 29.75
C ALA A 7 -9.28 13.07 28.24
N ARG A 8 -8.22 12.37 27.85
CA ARG A 8 -7.95 11.96 26.46
C ARG A 8 -8.30 10.49 26.33
N GLY A 9 -9.15 10.17 25.39
CA GLY A 9 -9.42 8.79 25.02
C GLY A 9 -8.80 8.49 23.66
N ALA A 10 -7.73 7.67 23.65
CA ALA A 10 -7.09 7.20 22.43
C ALA A 10 -7.65 5.82 22.03
N SER A 11 -8.00 5.65 20.75
CA SER A 11 -8.72 4.44 20.31
C SER A 11 -7.92 3.50 19.39
N ALA A 12 -6.83 3.96 18.75
CA ALA A 12 -6.09 3.15 17.78
C ALA A 12 -4.56 3.21 17.92
N ASN A 13 -3.93 2.02 17.82
CA ASN A 13 -2.48 1.81 17.73
C ASN A 13 -2.18 1.13 16.39
N GLY A 14 -1.81 1.88 15.34
CA GLY A 14 -1.88 1.37 13.97
C GLY A 14 -0.57 1.25 13.21
N PHE A 15 -0.21 0.01 12.86
CA PHE A 15 0.57 -0.37 11.67
C PHE A 15 -0.24 -1.39 10.86
N GLY A 16 -0.03 -1.51 9.55
CA GLY A 16 -0.79 -2.42 8.66
C GLY A 16 -2.04 -1.78 8.06
N ASP A 17 -3.18 -2.48 8.05
CA ASP A 17 -4.48 -1.94 7.58
C ASP A 17 -5.09 -0.96 8.59
N ILE A 18 -4.52 0.25 8.62
CA ILE A 18 -4.89 1.32 9.56
C ILE A 18 -6.33 1.81 9.36
N LYS A 19 -6.93 1.65 8.16
CA LYS A 19 -8.32 2.00 7.90
C LYS A 19 -9.26 1.05 8.64
N LYS A 20 -9.07 -0.25 8.42
CA LYS A 20 -9.86 -1.30 9.10
C LYS A 20 -9.70 -1.23 10.61
N LEU A 21 -8.50 -0.91 11.09
CA LEU A 21 -8.27 -0.69 12.51
C LEU A 21 -9.12 0.48 13.03
N LEU A 22 -9.02 1.68 12.45
CA LEU A 22 -9.83 2.81 12.90
C LEU A 22 -11.33 2.49 12.82
N ALA A 23 -11.81 1.88 11.73
CA ALA A 23 -13.21 1.51 11.54
C ALA A 23 -13.77 0.64 12.70
N LYS A 24 -12.97 -0.30 13.21
CA LYS A 24 -13.31 -1.12 14.39
C LYS A 24 -13.37 -0.30 15.69
N HIS A 25 -12.57 0.76 15.75
CA HIS A 25 -12.35 1.61 16.92
C HIS A 25 -13.11 2.94 16.87
N MET A 26 -14.02 3.11 15.90
CA MET A 26 -14.85 4.33 15.73
C MET A 26 -15.81 4.64 16.88
N ARG A 27 -15.89 3.81 17.94
CA ARG A 27 -16.62 4.17 19.18
C ARG A 27 -16.10 5.46 19.81
N ILE A 28 -14.92 5.92 19.42
CA ILE A 28 -14.34 7.18 19.88
C ILE A 28 -15.25 8.41 19.66
N ILE A 29 -16.14 8.37 18.68
CA ILE A 29 -17.08 9.47 18.41
C ILE A 29 -18.01 9.75 19.59
N THR A 30 -18.24 8.77 20.48
CA THR A 30 -19.09 8.96 21.67
C THR A 30 -18.33 9.60 22.84
N TYR A 31 -17.01 9.82 22.74
CA TYR A 31 -16.22 10.35 23.85
C TYR A 31 -16.62 11.79 24.22
N ALA A 32 -17.08 12.56 23.24
CA ALA A 32 -17.64 13.88 23.46
C ALA A 32 -18.86 13.85 24.40
N GLU A 33 -19.66 12.77 24.37
CA GLU A 33 -20.81 12.55 25.27
C GLU A 33 -20.36 12.30 26.73
N HIS A 34 -19.08 11.97 26.92
CA HIS A 34 -18.46 11.68 28.22
C HIS A 34 -17.41 12.73 28.60
N PHE A 35 -17.51 13.94 28.07
CA PHE A 35 -16.60 15.07 28.35
C PHE A 35 -15.11 14.78 28.05
N ALA A 36 -14.83 13.85 27.14
CA ALA A 36 -13.48 13.56 26.64
C ALA A 36 -13.34 13.99 25.18
N PHE A 37 -12.20 14.60 24.84
CA PHE A 37 -11.89 14.90 23.45
C PHE A 37 -11.55 13.61 22.70
N ALA A 38 -12.05 13.48 21.47
CA ALA A 38 -11.71 12.37 20.61
C ALA A 38 -10.23 12.48 20.18
N ASP A 39 -9.48 11.42 20.42
CA ASP A 39 -8.15 11.24 19.85
C ASP A 39 -8.07 9.94 19.05
N VAL A 40 -8.12 10.03 17.73
CA VAL A 40 -8.24 8.84 16.89
C VAL A 40 -7.05 7.88 17.05
N GLY A 41 -5.95 8.35 17.64
CA GLY A 41 -4.79 7.56 18.03
C GLY A 41 -3.51 8.01 17.35
N TRP A 42 -2.53 7.11 17.40
CA TRP A 42 -1.21 7.25 16.79
C TRP A 42 -1.02 6.30 15.60
N TYR A 43 -0.49 6.82 14.50
CA TYR A 43 -0.28 6.06 13.27
C TYR A 43 1.17 6.18 12.83
N GLY A 44 1.82 5.04 12.63
CA GLY A 44 3.19 5.00 12.14
C GLY A 44 3.24 5.22 10.63
N LEU A 45 4.03 6.17 10.13
CA LEU A 45 4.31 6.34 8.70
C LEU A 45 5.45 5.41 8.27
N ASP A 46 5.06 4.19 7.91
CA ASP A 46 5.93 3.24 7.22
C ASP A 46 5.86 3.45 5.69
N PRO A 47 6.94 3.21 4.91
CA PRO A 47 6.94 3.36 3.45
C PRO A 47 5.87 2.55 2.70
N ALA A 48 5.30 1.51 3.31
CA ALA A 48 4.20 0.73 2.73
C ALA A 48 2.83 1.40 2.87
N ILE A 49 2.68 2.37 3.77
CA ILE A 49 1.40 3.06 3.97
C ILE A 49 1.14 3.99 2.78
N ARG A 50 -0.07 3.91 2.24
CA ARG A 50 -0.50 4.74 1.12
C ARG A 50 -1.15 6.02 1.62
N LEU A 51 -1.04 7.09 0.82
CA LEU A 51 -1.68 8.39 1.09
C LEU A 51 -3.16 8.24 1.48
N ASN A 52 -3.91 7.43 0.74
CA ASN A 52 -5.34 7.24 0.98
C ASN A 52 -5.66 6.62 2.34
N ALA A 53 -4.76 5.81 2.90
CA ALA A 53 -4.95 5.23 4.22
C ALA A 53 -4.90 6.32 5.29
N ILE A 54 -3.94 7.24 5.22
CA ILE A 54 -3.83 8.36 6.15
C ILE A 54 -4.92 9.41 5.91
N GLU A 55 -5.30 9.66 4.66
CA GLU A 55 -6.37 10.61 4.33
C GLU A 55 -7.74 10.12 4.84
N TYR A 56 -7.99 8.81 4.82
CA TYR A 56 -9.15 8.23 5.50
C TYR A 56 -9.15 8.60 6.99
N ILE A 57 -8.02 8.39 7.69
CA ILE A 57 -7.90 8.76 9.11
C ILE A 57 -8.16 10.25 9.29
N ALA A 58 -7.49 11.11 8.52
CA ALA A 58 -7.63 12.56 8.57
C ALA A 58 -9.09 13.01 8.37
N SER A 59 -9.81 12.36 7.45
CA SER A 59 -11.22 12.62 7.20
C SER A 59 -12.09 12.29 8.42
N LYS A 60 -11.82 11.18 9.13
CA LYS A 60 -12.54 10.82 10.36
C LYS A 60 -12.18 11.74 11.52
N CYS A 61 -10.93 12.18 11.61
CA CYS A 61 -10.49 13.19 12.59
C CYS A 61 -11.26 14.49 12.42
N MET A 62 -11.32 14.99 11.18
CA MET A 62 -12.06 16.21 10.88
C MET A 62 -13.56 16.04 11.21
N ALA A 63 -14.12 14.88 10.90
CA ALA A 63 -15.53 14.59 11.14
C ALA A 63 -15.91 14.49 12.63
N CYS A 64 -15.03 13.94 13.48
CA CYS A 64 -15.27 13.82 14.92
C CYS A 64 -14.69 14.98 15.76
N ASP A 65 -14.17 16.03 15.11
CA ASP A 65 -13.41 17.12 15.74
C ASP A 65 -12.28 16.62 16.65
N GLY A 66 -11.62 15.53 16.23
CA GLY A 66 -10.60 14.83 17.00
C GLY A 66 -9.17 15.11 16.55
N SER A 67 -8.21 14.80 17.43
CA SER A 67 -6.77 14.86 17.13
C SER A 67 -6.24 13.53 16.58
N ILE A 68 -5.17 13.63 15.79
CA ILE A 68 -4.37 12.50 15.29
C ILE A 68 -2.90 12.71 15.67
N SER A 69 -2.22 11.63 16.03
CA SER A 69 -0.76 11.62 16.18
C SER A 69 -0.13 10.81 15.04
N ILE A 70 0.96 11.34 14.47
CA ILE A 70 1.76 10.66 13.46
C ILE A 70 3.14 10.37 14.04
N GLN A 71 3.62 9.14 13.89
CA GLN A 71 4.96 8.72 14.30
C GLN A 71 5.73 8.22 13.08
N GLY A 72 7.02 8.50 13.00
CA GLY A 72 7.88 7.93 11.98
C GLY A 72 9.35 8.10 12.35
N SER A 73 10.19 7.16 11.92
CA SER A 73 11.63 7.39 11.96
C SER A 73 12.04 8.31 10.80
N ARG A 74 13.16 9.03 10.94
CA ARG A 74 13.70 9.84 9.83
C ARG A 74 13.90 9.00 8.57
N MET A 75 14.40 7.78 8.73
CA MET A 75 14.61 6.82 7.66
C MET A 75 13.30 6.43 6.97
N SER A 76 12.25 6.09 7.73
CA SER A 76 10.93 5.75 7.18
C SER A 76 10.34 6.91 6.39
N LEU A 77 10.44 8.13 6.92
CA LEU A 77 9.96 9.34 6.25
C LEU A 77 10.74 9.64 4.96
N ASP A 78 12.07 9.50 4.96
CA ASP A 78 12.91 9.74 3.79
C ASP A 78 12.71 8.69 2.68
N MET A 79 12.32 7.47 3.05
CA MET A 79 12.05 6.36 2.10
C MET A 79 10.62 6.38 1.54
N HIS A 80 9.71 7.18 2.11
CA HIS A 80 8.30 7.17 1.74
C HIS A 80 8.06 7.94 0.42
N PRO A 81 7.52 7.34 -0.65
CA PRO A 81 7.36 8.04 -1.95
C PRO A 81 6.48 9.29 -1.87
N GLN A 82 5.48 9.26 -0.99
CA GLN A 82 4.52 10.33 -0.74
C GLN A 82 4.70 11.01 0.63
N GLY A 83 5.89 10.95 1.25
CA GLY A 83 6.06 11.39 2.65
C GLY A 83 5.67 12.85 2.88
N ARG A 84 6.19 13.76 2.05
CA ARG A 84 5.83 15.18 2.07
C ARG A 84 4.35 15.42 1.75
N GLU A 85 3.83 14.71 0.75
CA GLU A 85 2.44 14.82 0.31
C GLU A 85 1.47 14.50 1.45
N ILE A 86 1.72 13.43 2.21
CA ILE A 86 0.92 13.05 3.38
C ILE A 86 0.89 14.18 4.41
N MET A 87 2.04 14.79 4.70
CA MET A 87 2.12 15.87 5.70
C MET A 87 1.41 17.14 5.22
N GLU A 88 1.48 17.47 3.94
CA GLU A 88 0.74 18.60 3.37
C GLU A 88 -0.78 18.34 3.34
N MET A 89 -1.20 17.10 3.04
CA MET A 89 -2.59 16.68 3.13
C MET A 89 -3.11 16.77 4.57
N LEU A 90 -2.35 16.29 5.56
CA LEU A 90 -2.74 16.39 6.97
C LEU A 90 -2.91 17.84 7.41
N GLY A 91 -1.97 18.72 7.04
CA GLY A 91 -2.08 20.15 7.32
C GLY A 91 -3.34 20.76 6.69
N ARG A 92 -3.69 20.34 5.47
CA ARG A 92 -4.91 20.77 4.77
C ARG A 92 -6.19 20.35 5.50
N TYR A 93 -6.27 19.10 5.94
CA TYR A 93 -7.41 18.61 6.73
C TYR A 93 -7.52 19.33 8.07
N GLU A 94 -6.39 19.58 8.73
CA GLU A 94 -6.36 20.28 10.02
C GLU A 94 -6.78 21.74 9.89
N GLU A 95 -6.30 22.46 8.87
CA GLU A 95 -6.75 23.82 8.58
C GLU A 95 -8.27 23.87 8.33
N CYS A 96 -8.80 22.91 7.55
CA CYS A 96 -10.23 22.80 7.30
C CYS A 96 -11.03 22.53 8.59
N ARG A 97 -10.56 21.59 9.43
CA ARG A 97 -11.18 21.23 10.71
C ARG A 97 -11.24 22.43 11.65
N VAL A 98 -10.10 23.08 11.90
CA VAL A 98 -10.01 24.25 12.81
C VAL A 98 -10.85 25.41 12.29
N SER A 99 -10.94 25.59 10.97
CA SER A 99 -11.78 26.64 10.39
C SER A 99 -13.29 26.37 10.54
N ARG A 100 -13.71 25.15 10.90
CA ARG A 100 -15.12 24.71 10.89
C ARG A 100 -15.80 25.02 9.56
N ALA A 101 -15.12 24.70 8.46
CA ALA A 101 -15.57 25.05 7.11
C ALA A 101 -16.88 24.36 6.71
N PHE A 102 -17.07 23.12 7.15
CA PHE A 102 -18.24 22.32 6.84
C PHE A 102 -19.20 22.21 8.03
N GLY A 103 -20.49 22.21 7.74
CA GLY A 103 -21.55 22.01 8.73
C GLY A 103 -21.74 20.55 9.14
N LYS A 104 -22.60 20.33 10.14
CA LYS A 104 -22.80 19.02 10.78
C LYS A 104 -23.23 17.92 9.80
N ASP A 105 -24.09 18.22 8.84
CA ASP A 105 -24.55 17.23 7.85
C ASP A 105 -23.41 16.63 7.03
N VAL A 106 -22.42 17.46 6.66
CA VAL A 106 -21.24 17.02 5.91
C VAL A 106 -20.31 16.21 6.81
N THR A 107 -20.06 16.65 8.05
CA THR A 107 -19.19 15.92 8.97
C THR A 107 -19.82 14.59 9.40
N ASP A 108 -21.14 14.52 9.59
CA ASP A 108 -21.83 13.28 9.93
C ASP A 108 -21.77 12.27 8.78
N MET A 109 -21.92 12.72 7.52
CA MET A 109 -21.67 11.87 6.34
C MET A 109 -20.23 11.33 6.34
N MET A 110 -19.25 12.13 6.75
CA MET A 110 -17.85 11.72 6.80
C MET A 110 -17.54 10.68 7.87
N LEU A 111 -18.42 10.47 8.87
CA LEU A 111 -18.27 9.42 9.88
C LEU A 111 -18.60 8.01 9.37
N ASP A 112 -19.22 7.90 8.18
CA ASP A 112 -19.50 6.61 7.54
C ASP A 112 -18.19 5.85 7.29
N LYS A 113 -18.07 4.67 7.88
CA LYS A 113 -16.82 3.90 7.94
C LYS A 113 -16.43 3.31 6.59
N GLU A 114 -17.41 3.13 5.71
CA GLU A 114 -17.25 2.54 4.38
C GLU A 114 -16.93 3.61 3.33
N LYS A 115 -16.97 4.89 3.71
CA LYS A 115 -16.70 6.01 2.80
C LYS A 115 -15.34 6.62 3.00
N ASP A 116 -14.74 6.91 1.86
CA ASP A 116 -13.46 7.56 1.68
C ASP A 116 -13.66 8.96 1.11
N PHE A 117 -12.77 9.90 1.45
CA PHE A 117 -12.90 11.29 1.03
C PHE A 117 -11.57 11.87 0.56
N ARG A 118 -11.63 12.81 -0.39
CA ARG A 118 -10.54 13.71 -0.76
C ARG A 118 -10.91 15.15 -0.47
N LEU A 119 -9.98 15.89 0.14
CA LEU A 119 -10.15 17.32 0.40
C LEU A 119 -9.16 18.13 -0.43
N TYR A 120 -9.69 19.09 -1.18
CA TYR A 120 -8.91 20.05 -1.96
C TYR A 120 -9.27 21.49 -1.61
N GLY A 121 -8.41 22.42 -2.01
CA GLY A 121 -8.55 23.84 -1.70
C GLY A 121 -7.97 24.23 -0.35
N ASN A 122 -8.29 25.44 0.09
CA ASN A 122 -7.91 26.02 1.37
C ASN A 122 -8.87 27.15 1.76
N ALA A 123 -8.65 27.80 2.90
CA ALA A 123 -9.51 28.90 3.35
C ALA A 123 -9.62 30.04 2.33
N LYS A 124 -8.56 30.31 1.54
CA LYS A 124 -8.53 31.40 0.54
C LYS A 124 -9.22 31.05 -0.77
N THR A 125 -9.24 29.77 -1.17
CA THR A 125 -9.81 29.33 -2.46
C THR A 125 -11.15 28.61 -2.30
N GLY A 126 -11.58 28.40 -1.06
CA GLY A 126 -12.72 27.57 -0.72
C GLY A 126 -12.36 26.08 -0.73
N TRP A 127 -12.89 25.38 0.26
CA TRP A 127 -12.76 23.93 0.39
C TRP A 127 -13.68 23.20 -0.57
N LYS A 128 -13.18 22.09 -1.14
CA LYS A 128 -13.97 21.17 -1.98
C LYS A 128 -13.76 19.75 -1.46
N LEU A 129 -14.85 19.10 -1.06
CA LEU A 129 -14.86 17.75 -0.53
C LEU A 129 -15.45 16.80 -1.58
N PHE A 130 -14.73 15.71 -1.83
CA PHE A 130 -15.16 14.66 -2.74
C PHE A 130 -15.26 13.34 -1.99
N GLU A 131 -16.33 12.59 -2.22
CA GLU A 131 -16.37 11.17 -1.91
C GLU A 131 -15.52 10.43 -2.95
N ALA A 132 -14.64 9.56 -2.47
CA ALA A 132 -13.65 8.88 -3.28
C ALA A 132 -13.96 7.38 -3.33
N ASN A 133 -14.06 6.84 -4.55
CA ASN A 133 -14.14 5.39 -4.75
C ASN A 133 -12.75 4.87 -5.13
N PHE A 134 -12.05 4.23 -4.20
CA PHE A 134 -10.71 3.72 -4.48
C PHE A 134 -10.77 2.43 -5.31
N SER A 135 -10.26 2.48 -6.55
CA SER A 135 -10.03 1.28 -7.34
C SER A 135 -8.88 0.45 -6.76
N ARG A 136 -8.79 -0.82 -7.18
CA ARG A 136 -7.57 -1.61 -6.95
C ARG A 136 -6.36 -0.95 -7.62
N ASP A 137 -5.19 -1.19 -7.04
CA ASP A 137 -3.91 -0.86 -7.67
C ASP A 137 -3.72 -1.68 -8.94
N GLN A 138 -3.39 -1.01 -10.04
CA GLN A 138 -2.87 -1.67 -11.22
C GLN A 138 -1.34 -1.61 -11.18
N ILE A 139 -0.68 -2.77 -11.08
CA ILE A 139 0.76 -2.84 -11.30
C ILE A 139 1.00 -3.06 -12.80
N VAL A 140 1.51 -2.01 -13.43
CA VAL A 140 1.89 -2.00 -14.85
C VAL A 140 3.36 -2.39 -14.94
N GLU A 141 3.61 -3.66 -15.22
CA GLU A 141 4.91 -4.25 -15.48
C GLU A 141 5.22 -4.42 -16.97
N LYS A 142 4.23 -4.30 -17.87
CA LYS A 142 4.45 -4.41 -19.31
C LYS A 142 3.46 -3.52 -20.06
N ILE A 143 3.91 -2.94 -21.17
CA ILE A 143 3.06 -2.29 -22.16
C ILE A 143 2.79 -3.31 -23.27
N ASP A 144 1.81 -4.19 -23.07
CA ASP A 144 1.53 -5.33 -23.94
C ASP A 144 0.05 -5.41 -24.41
N GLY A 145 -0.76 -4.42 -24.05
CA GLY A 145 -2.19 -4.37 -24.32
C GLY A 145 -3.03 -5.24 -23.37
N GLN A 146 -2.40 -5.92 -22.40
CA GLN A 146 -3.07 -6.78 -21.42
C GLN A 146 -2.79 -6.31 -19.99
N ASN A 147 -1.53 -6.23 -19.57
CA ASN A 147 -1.16 -5.80 -18.22
C ASN A 147 -1.31 -4.28 -18.03
N ASN A 148 -1.11 -3.49 -19.07
CA ASN A 148 -1.30 -2.04 -19.02
C ASN A 148 -2.74 -1.59 -19.32
N VAL A 149 -3.70 -2.53 -19.45
CA VAL A 149 -5.11 -2.25 -19.76
C VAL A 149 -6.00 -2.89 -18.70
N TRP A 150 -6.90 -2.12 -18.10
CA TRP A 150 -7.84 -2.62 -17.07
C TRP A 150 -9.14 -1.83 -17.08
N THR A 151 -10.07 -2.19 -16.18
CA THR A 151 -11.36 -1.51 -16.03
C THR A 151 -11.45 -0.84 -14.67
N VAL A 152 -12.01 0.38 -14.64
CA VAL A 152 -12.35 1.13 -13.42
C VAL A 152 -13.84 1.41 -13.39
N GLU A 153 -14.48 1.16 -12.25
CA GLU A 153 -15.91 1.36 -12.08
C GLU A 153 -16.21 2.77 -11.56
N ASN A 154 -17.11 3.50 -12.25
CA ASN A 154 -17.82 4.64 -11.70
C ASN A 154 -19.15 4.15 -11.11
N PRO A 155 -19.30 4.10 -9.77
CA PRO A 155 -20.51 3.54 -9.14
C PRO A 155 -21.69 4.52 -9.14
N TRP A 156 -21.51 5.74 -9.64
CA TRP A 156 -22.53 6.79 -9.61
C TRP A 156 -23.25 6.91 -10.96
N PRO A 157 -24.52 7.36 -10.97
CA PRO A 157 -25.34 7.44 -12.19
C PRO A 157 -24.91 8.57 -13.14
N GLU A 158 -24.04 9.46 -12.69
CA GLU A 158 -23.56 10.61 -13.46
C GLU A 158 -22.06 10.47 -13.76
N PRO A 159 -21.58 11.05 -14.87
CA PRO A 159 -20.15 11.17 -15.13
C PRO A 159 -19.41 11.81 -13.96
N GLN A 160 -18.24 11.26 -13.61
CA GLN A 160 -17.42 11.78 -12.51
C GLN A 160 -16.01 12.13 -12.98
N ALA A 161 -15.45 13.18 -12.38
CA ALA A 161 -14.02 13.41 -12.41
C ALA A 161 -13.26 12.30 -11.67
N PHE A 162 -11.95 12.25 -11.83
CA PHE A 162 -11.09 11.34 -11.08
C PHE A 162 -9.79 12.01 -10.66
N ALA A 163 -9.15 11.43 -9.64
CA ALA A 163 -7.75 11.66 -9.33
C ALA A 163 -6.91 10.46 -9.77
N LEU A 164 -5.63 10.68 -10.02
CA LEU A 164 -4.67 9.65 -10.39
C LEU A 164 -3.51 9.63 -9.39
N GLU A 165 -3.07 8.43 -9.02
CA GLU A 165 -1.82 8.21 -8.31
C GLU A 165 -0.94 7.27 -9.15
N ILE A 166 0.29 7.68 -9.42
CA ILE A 166 1.33 6.84 -10.03
C ILE A 166 2.48 6.77 -9.04
N LEU A 167 2.89 5.56 -8.66
CA LEU A 167 4.06 5.35 -7.81
C LEU A 167 5.07 4.46 -8.52
N ARG A 168 6.33 4.88 -8.46
CA ARG A 168 7.44 4.15 -9.09
C ARG A 168 8.16 3.31 -8.04
N PHE A 169 8.04 1.99 -8.15
CA PHE A 169 8.71 1.03 -7.25
C PHE A 169 9.75 0.21 -8.02
N PRO A 170 10.69 -0.47 -7.32
CA PRO A 170 11.53 -1.48 -7.95
C PRO A 170 10.66 -2.53 -8.67
N VAL A 171 11.02 -2.86 -9.93
CA VAL A 171 10.18 -3.73 -10.76
C VAL A 171 10.38 -5.18 -10.37
N TYR A 172 9.32 -5.85 -9.91
CA TYR A 172 9.35 -7.29 -9.62
C TYR A 172 9.63 -8.13 -10.88
N ALA A 173 9.15 -7.71 -12.05
CA ALA A 173 9.47 -8.27 -13.36
C ALA A 173 10.85 -7.89 -13.95
N ASN A 174 11.80 -7.38 -13.16
CA ASN A 174 13.13 -7.04 -13.67
C ASN A 174 13.82 -8.28 -14.29
N PRO A 175 14.27 -8.22 -15.56
CA PRO A 175 14.89 -9.37 -16.24
C PRO A 175 16.21 -9.81 -15.62
N ASP A 176 16.91 -8.91 -14.92
CA ASP A 176 18.17 -9.19 -14.22
C ASP A 176 17.95 -9.67 -12.77
N ALA A 177 16.70 -9.85 -12.35
CA ALA A 177 16.39 -10.37 -11.01
C ALA A 177 16.79 -11.83 -10.87
N ILE A 178 17.44 -12.16 -9.75
CA ILE A 178 17.76 -13.54 -9.40
C ILE A 178 16.50 -14.19 -8.84
N ILE A 179 16.04 -15.27 -9.47
CA ILE A 179 14.90 -16.05 -8.99
C ILE A 179 15.38 -16.97 -7.87
N LEU A 180 14.90 -16.72 -6.64
CA LEU A 180 15.14 -17.59 -5.49
C LEU A 180 14.11 -18.72 -5.42
N GLU A 181 12.87 -18.44 -5.84
CA GLU A 181 11.78 -19.41 -5.83
C GLU A 181 10.73 -19.08 -6.89
N ASP A 182 10.29 -20.08 -7.64
CA ASP A 182 9.20 -19.97 -8.63
C ASP A 182 8.02 -20.90 -8.34
N PHE A 183 8.13 -21.71 -7.27
CA PHE A 183 7.21 -22.73 -6.81
C PHE A 183 6.86 -23.81 -7.84
N SER A 184 7.71 -24.01 -8.85
CA SER A 184 7.54 -25.09 -9.84
C SER A 184 7.71 -26.49 -9.23
N ASN A 185 8.50 -26.61 -8.15
CA ASN A 185 8.81 -27.88 -7.51
C ASN A 185 8.60 -27.86 -5.98
N PRO A 186 7.37 -28.06 -5.49
CA PRO A 186 7.08 -28.07 -4.05
C PRO A 186 7.76 -29.24 -3.30
N ALA A 187 8.24 -30.28 -3.99
CA ALA A 187 8.94 -31.40 -3.36
C ALA A 187 10.27 -30.98 -2.70
N LEU A 188 10.86 -29.85 -3.11
CA LEU A 188 12.04 -29.26 -2.47
C LEU A 188 11.81 -28.91 -1.00
N TYR A 189 10.54 -28.70 -0.60
CA TYR A 189 10.14 -28.35 0.75
C TYR A 189 9.79 -29.56 1.63
N SER A 190 10.05 -30.79 1.17
CA SER A 190 9.68 -32.01 1.90
C SER A 190 10.57 -32.30 3.11
N LYS A 191 11.84 -31.90 3.08
CA LYS A 191 12.85 -32.28 4.08
C LYS A 191 12.92 -31.33 5.28
N ILE A 192 12.82 -30.02 5.06
CA ILE A 192 12.94 -29.02 6.11
C ILE A 192 11.52 -28.59 6.47
N ARG A 193 10.98 -29.16 7.55
CA ARG A 193 9.66 -28.85 8.09
C ARG A 193 9.68 -28.87 9.61
N SER A 194 8.91 -28.00 10.24
CA SER A 194 8.68 -28.00 11.68
C SER A 194 7.28 -27.51 11.96
N SER A 195 6.58 -28.12 12.91
CA SER A 195 5.22 -27.75 13.31
C SER A 195 5.11 -27.88 14.82
N ASP A 196 4.50 -26.89 15.47
CA ASP A 196 4.11 -27.01 16.86
C ASP A 196 3.13 -28.17 17.07
N ALA A 197 3.07 -28.68 18.31
CA ALA A 197 2.20 -29.80 18.65
C ALA A 197 0.72 -29.50 18.33
N GLY A 198 0.08 -30.40 17.58
CA GLY A 198 -1.32 -30.24 17.17
C GLY A 198 -1.53 -29.39 15.91
N ALA A 199 -0.47 -28.88 15.29
CA ALA A 199 -0.51 -28.24 13.99
C ALA A 199 -0.04 -29.18 12.87
N SER A 200 -0.63 -29.07 11.68
CA SER A 200 -0.23 -29.84 10.49
C SER A 200 0.00 -28.93 9.29
N ILE A 201 0.99 -29.28 8.46
CA ILE A 201 1.40 -28.51 7.28
C ILE A 201 0.95 -29.20 6.00
N ASN A 202 0.30 -28.44 5.12
CA ASN A 202 0.17 -28.74 3.70
C ASN A 202 0.90 -27.66 2.89
N PHE A 203 1.87 -28.08 2.07
CA PHE A 203 2.63 -27.18 1.21
C PHE A 203 2.64 -27.71 -0.21
N SER A 204 2.04 -26.96 -1.12
CA SER A 204 1.85 -27.32 -2.52
C SER A 204 2.04 -26.11 -3.42
N ASN A 205 1.78 -26.27 -4.71
CA ASN A 205 1.69 -25.17 -5.66
C ASN A 205 0.33 -25.20 -6.38
N THR A 206 -0.03 -24.09 -7.03
CA THR A 206 -1.20 -23.99 -7.90
C THR A 206 -0.89 -23.14 -9.13
N PRO A 207 -1.38 -23.50 -10.34
CA PRO A 207 -1.28 -22.65 -11.53
C PRO A 207 -2.35 -21.54 -11.56
N TYR A 208 -3.34 -21.58 -10.64
CA TYR A 208 -4.33 -20.51 -10.50
C TYR A 208 -4.88 -20.42 -9.06
N PRO A 209 -5.08 -19.20 -8.51
CA PRO A 209 -4.63 -17.93 -9.04
C PRO A 209 -3.12 -17.77 -8.90
N VAL A 210 -2.51 -17.11 -9.88
CA VAL A 210 -1.10 -16.71 -9.89
C VAL A 210 -1.06 -15.24 -10.24
N TYR A 211 -0.39 -14.44 -9.42
CA TYR A 211 -0.21 -13.02 -9.75
C TYR A 211 0.83 -12.83 -10.84
N TYR A 212 1.97 -13.52 -10.72
CA TYR A 212 3.08 -13.45 -11.66
C TYR A 212 3.78 -14.81 -11.77
N GLY A 213 4.18 -15.17 -12.98
CA GLY A 213 4.82 -16.45 -13.27
C GLY A 213 3.80 -17.55 -13.54
N ASN A 214 4.23 -18.81 -13.38
CA ASN A 214 3.42 -19.98 -13.74
C ASN A 214 2.74 -20.63 -12.54
N PHE A 215 3.30 -20.46 -11.33
CA PHE A 215 2.83 -21.13 -10.12
C PHE A 215 2.85 -20.18 -8.92
N SER A 216 1.92 -20.40 -8.00
CA SER A 216 1.97 -19.85 -6.65
C SER A 216 2.23 -20.96 -5.64
N GLY A 217 3.08 -20.70 -4.66
CA GLY A 217 3.22 -21.55 -3.48
C GLY A 217 1.99 -21.41 -2.60
N VAL A 218 1.47 -22.54 -2.11
CA VAL A 218 0.34 -22.59 -1.18
C VAL A 218 0.85 -23.19 0.12
N PHE A 219 0.94 -22.35 1.15
CA PHE A 219 1.29 -22.77 2.50
C PHE A 219 0.03 -22.76 3.37
N GLN A 220 -0.51 -23.94 3.63
CA GLN A 220 -1.67 -24.14 4.47
C GLN A 220 -1.25 -24.83 5.77
N VAL A 221 -1.81 -24.34 6.87
CA VAL A 221 -1.60 -24.88 8.21
C VAL A 221 -2.95 -25.05 8.88
N ASP A 222 -3.17 -26.21 9.49
CA ASP A 222 -4.33 -26.47 10.34
C ASP A 222 -3.85 -26.61 11.78
N ASN A 223 -4.30 -25.74 12.69
CA ASN A 223 -3.99 -25.79 14.11
C ASN A 223 -5.20 -26.36 14.87
N LYS A 224 -5.07 -27.60 15.35
CA LYS A 224 -6.11 -28.29 16.14
C LYS A 224 -5.89 -28.17 17.64
N SER A 225 -4.82 -27.51 18.08
CA SER A 225 -4.48 -27.36 19.49
C SER A 225 -5.31 -26.24 20.16
N GLU A 226 -5.24 -26.19 21.50
CA GLU A 226 -5.82 -25.12 22.32
C GLU A 226 -4.92 -23.87 22.38
N ASN A 227 -3.72 -23.92 21.81
CA ASN A 227 -2.74 -22.85 21.86
C ASN A 227 -2.49 -22.27 20.45
N PRO A 228 -2.04 -21.01 20.33
CA PRO A 228 -1.50 -20.52 19.07
C PRO A 228 -0.33 -21.39 18.61
N ALA A 229 -0.19 -21.57 17.30
CA ALA A 229 0.85 -22.41 16.71
C ALA A 229 1.69 -21.65 15.69
N GLN A 230 2.87 -22.18 15.42
CA GLN A 230 3.69 -21.86 14.26
C GLN A 230 4.08 -23.11 13.47
N CYS A 231 4.28 -22.92 12.18
CA CYS A 231 4.71 -23.97 11.26
C CYS A 231 5.71 -23.40 10.26
N MET A 232 6.78 -24.14 9.98
CA MET A 232 7.86 -23.79 9.07
C MET A 232 8.01 -24.83 7.97
N VAL A 233 8.28 -24.35 6.75
CA VAL A 233 8.80 -25.15 5.64
C VAL A 233 10.05 -24.48 5.08
N GLY A 234 10.97 -25.26 4.51
CA GLY A 234 12.17 -24.70 3.90
C GLY A 234 12.77 -25.58 2.83
N LYS A 235 13.73 -25.02 2.11
CA LYS A 235 14.57 -25.72 1.15
C LYS A 235 16.02 -25.25 1.28
N ASP A 236 16.94 -26.17 0.97
CA ASP A 236 18.33 -25.82 0.68
C ASP A 236 18.45 -25.51 -0.82
N PHE A 237 19.26 -24.50 -1.15
CA PHE A 237 19.67 -24.28 -2.53
C PHE A 237 20.67 -25.37 -2.95
N SER A 238 20.62 -25.79 -4.21
CA SER A 238 21.54 -26.80 -4.75
C SER A 238 23.01 -26.32 -4.73
N SER A 239 23.22 -25.02 -4.74
CA SER A 239 24.51 -24.35 -4.54
C SER A 239 24.27 -22.99 -3.89
N ALA A 240 25.31 -22.43 -3.28
CA ALA A 240 25.21 -21.12 -2.66
C ALA A 240 24.87 -20.04 -3.71
N VAL A 241 23.84 -19.25 -3.43
CA VAL A 241 23.35 -18.18 -4.31
C VAL A 241 24.03 -16.87 -3.93
N ASN A 242 24.63 -16.21 -4.90
CA ASN A 242 25.28 -14.92 -4.71
C ASN A 242 24.30 -13.77 -4.98
N LEU A 243 23.87 -13.10 -3.92
CA LEU A 243 22.99 -11.94 -3.91
C LEU A 243 23.74 -10.63 -3.60
N SER A 244 25.08 -10.62 -3.62
CA SER A 244 25.89 -9.43 -3.25
C SER A 244 25.63 -8.19 -4.12
N LYS A 245 25.08 -8.37 -5.32
CA LYS A 245 24.69 -7.28 -6.24
C LYS A 245 23.19 -6.92 -6.15
N SER A 246 22.44 -7.62 -5.31
CA SER A 246 21.02 -7.38 -5.08
C SER A 246 20.84 -6.33 -3.98
N ARG A 247 19.82 -5.49 -4.14
CA ARG A 247 19.43 -4.50 -3.13
C ARG A 247 18.12 -4.84 -2.44
N ASN A 248 17.25 -5.60 -3.11
CA ASN A 248 15.96 -5.94 -2.55
C ASN A 248 15.62 -7.42 -2.69
N ILE A 249 14.83 -7.92 -1.75
CA ILE A 249 14.09 -9.19 -1.88
C ILE A 249 12.63 -8.85 -2.08
N ALA A 250 12.00 -9.42 -3.10
CA ALA A 250 10.63 -9.14 -3.44
C ALA A 250 9.80 -10.43 -3.58
N LEU A 251 8.58 -10.41 -3.06
CA LEU A 251 7.59 -11.46 -3.27
C LEU A 251 6.16 -10.93 -3.25
N TRP A 252 5.29 -11.61 -3.98
CA TRP A 252 3.85 -11.38 -3.93
C TRP A 252 3.24 -12.27 -2.84
N VAL A 253 2.34 -11.72 -2.03
CA VAL A 253 1.57 -12.47 -1.03
C VAL A 253 0.09 -12.19 -1.23
N ASP A 254 -0.71 -13.24 -1.29
CA ASP A 254 -2.16 -13.13 -1.22
C ASP A 254 -2.63 -13.50 0.19
N GLY A 255 -3.01 -12.44 0.91
CA GLY A 255 -3.41 -12.50 2.31
C GLY A 255 -4.87 -12.90 2.48
N ALA A 256 -5.16 -13.62 3.56
CA ALA A 256 -6.53 -13.96 3.98
C ALA A 256 -7.17 -12.91 4.91
N GLY A 257 -6.38 -11.96 5.44
CA GLY A 257 -6.85 -10.86 6.27
C GLY A 257 -7.10 -11.21 7.75
N HIS A 258 -6.57 -12.36 8.21
CA HIS A 258 -6.76 -12.87 9.58
C HIS A 258 -5.61 -12.47 10.53
N GLY A 259 -4.52 -11.90 10.03
CA GLY A 259 -3.46 -11.30 10.84
C GLY A 259 -2.34 -12.24 11.30
N GLU A 260 -2.24 -13.45 10.74
CA GLU A 260 -1.07 -14.32 10.91
C GLU A 260 0.19 -13.65 10.34
N ILE A 261 1.36 -14.10 10.77
CA ILE A 261 2.64 -13.58 10.28
C ILE A 261 3.28 -14.60 9.35
N LEU A 262 3.54 -14.21 8.10
CA LEU A 262 4.46 -14.94 7.21
C LEU A 262 5.87 -14.39 7.42
N GLU A 263 6.79 -15.21 7.92
CA GLU A 263 8.22 -14.93 7.94
C GLU A 263 8.88 -15.56 6.71
N LEU A 264 9.64 -14.78 5.95
CA LEU A 264 10.66 -15.26 5.01
C LEU A 264 12.03 -15.15 5.70
N LYS A 265 12.79 -16.24 5.71
CA LYS A 265 14.16 -16.26 6.22
C LYS A 265 15.13 -16.78 5.16
N LEU A 266 16.26 -16.09 5.02
CA LEU A 266 17.41 -16.51 4.21
C LEU A 266 18.59 -16.76 5.15
N LEU A 267 19.33 -17.86 4.94
CA LEU A 267 20.55 -18.16 5.69
C LEU A 267 21.75 -18.22 4.76
N ASP A 268 22.88 -17.67 5.22
CA ASP A 268 24.19 -17.84 4.60
C ASP A 268 24.85 -19.17 5.01
N LYS A 269 25.97 -19.50 4.36
CA LYS A 269 26.73 -20.74 4.63
C LYS A 269 27.27 -20.84 6.06
N ASP A 270 27.46 -19.71 6.74
CA ASP A 270 27.99 -19.63 8.09
C ASP A 270 26.86 -19.67 9.14
N GLY A 271 25.61 -19.83 8.70
CA GLY A 271 24.43 -19.91 9.55
C GLY A 271 23.86 -18.56 9.99
N ARG A 272 24.38 -17.44 9.46
CA ARG A 272 23.80 -16.11 9.72
C ARG A 272 22.51 -15.96 8.93
N ALA A 273 21.54 -15.25 9.50
CA ALA A 273 20.19 -15.20 8.96
C ALA A 273 19.70 -13.77 8.76
N TRP A 274 18.95 -13.57 7.68
CA TRP A 274 18.14 -12.39 7.45
C TRP A 274 16.67 -12.82 7.42
N THR A 275 15.80 -12.01 8.02
CA THR A 275 14.37 -12.28 8.14
C THR A 275 13.54 -11.09 7.73
N ALA A 276 12.45 -11.34 7.02
CA ALA A 276 11.38 -10.40 6.79
C ALA A 276 10.05 -10.99 7.28
N GLU A 277 9.24 -10.18 7.95
CA GLU A 277 7.92 -10.57 8.43
C GLU A 277 6.83 -9.78 7.72
N ILE A 278 5.78 -10.48 7.30
CA ILE A 278 4.60 -9.94 6.65
C ILE A 278 3.40 -10.30 7.49
N LYS A 279 2.78 -9.29 8.11
CA LYS A 279 1.51 -9.46 8.81
C LYS A 279 0.37 -9.51 7.80
N GLN A 280 -0.38 -10.61 7.77
CA GLN A 280 -1.46 -10.86 6.82
C GLN A 280 -2.80 -10.27 7.29
N ASP A 281 -2.84 -8.98 7.62
CA ASP A 281 -4.09 -8.28 7.95
C ASP A 281 -4.81 -7.65 6.73
N PHE A 282 -4.28 -7.91 5.53
CA PHE A 282 -4.82 -7.52 4.23
C PHE A 282 -5.44 -8.71 3.47
N THR A 283 -6.29 -8.41 2.49
CA THR A 283 -6.87 -9.39 1.56
C THR A 283 -6.40 -9.14 0.13
N ASN A 284 -6.37 -10.20 -0.69
CA ASN A 284 -5.85 -10.20 -2.07
C ASN A 284 -4.32 -10.06 -2.15
N TRP A 285 -3.81 -10.11 -3.38
CA TRP A 285 -2.40 -9.98 -3.71
C TRP A 285 -1.83 -8.61 -3.38
N GLN A 286 -0.69 -8.60 -2.68
CA GLN A 286 0.15 -7.44 -2.43
C GLN A 286 1.63 -7.78 -2.67
N LEU A 287 2.39 -6.82 -3.19
CA LEU A 287 3.82 -6.94 -3.41
C LEU A 287 4.57 -6.43 -2.19
N PHE A 288 5.46 -7.26 -1.66
CA PHE A 288 6.39 -6.89 -0.61
C PHE A 288 7.79 -6.79 -1.19
N ILE A 289 8.46 -5.66 -0.98
CA ILE A 289 9.84 -5.42 -1.39
C ILE A 289 10.62 -4.99 -0.15
N PHE A 290 11.60 -5.80 0.23
CA PHE A 290 12.45 -5.56 1.40
C PHE A 290 13.80 -5.04 0.95
N ASP A 291 14.26 -3.91 1.49
CA ASP A 291 15.62 -3.43 1.30
C ASP A 291 16.59 -4.23 2.17
N ILE A 292 17.56 -4.88 1.53
CA ILE A 292 18.59 -5.70 2.19
C ILE A 292 19.95 -4.99 2.28
N SER A 293 20.08 -3.78 1.73
CA SER A 293 21.37 -3.06 1.66
C SER A 293 21.96 -2.74 3.03
N ASN A 294 21.14 -2.64 4.07
CA ASN A 294 21.58 -2.35 5.44
C ASN A 294 21.83 -3.60 6.29
N ALA A 295 21.52 -4.81 5.79
CA ALA A 295 21.74 -6.05 6.51
C ALA A 295 23.20 -6.51 6.34
N LYS A 296 24.07 -6.05 7.25
CA LYS A 296 25.52 -6.30 7.21
C LYS A 296 25.93 -7.62 7.87
N ASP A 297 25.08 -8.19 8.72
CA ASP A 297 25.38 -9.39 9.50
C ASP A 297 25.19 -10.71 8.73
N ILE A 298 24.92 -10.65 7.43
CA ILE A 298 24.74 -11.83 6.57
C ILE A 298 25.68 -11.75 5.37
N ASP A 299 26.28 -12.87 4.99
CA ASP A 299 27.07 -12.96 3.77
C ASP A 299 26.15 -13.19 2.56
N TRP A 300 25.74 -12.08 1.93
CA TRP A 300 24.93 -12.09 0.71
C TRP A 300 25.59 -12.82 -0.46
N SER A 301 26.90 -13.09 -0.43
CA SER A 301 27.56 -13.82 -1.51
C SER A 301 27.36 -15.34 -1.45
N SER A 302 26.81 -15.86 -0.33
CA SER A 302 26.77 -17.29 -0.07
C SER A 302 25.48 -17.79 0.60
N ILE A 303 24.32 -17.37 0.07
CA ILE A 303 23.01 -17.79 0.59
C ILE A 303 22.74 -19.27 0.28
N VAL A 304 22.45 -20.08 1.29
CA VAL A 304 22.31 -21.55 1.16
C VAL A 304 20.92 -22.09 1.47
N ARG A 305 20.08 -21.34 2.18
CA ARG A 305 18.75 -21.82 2.60
C ARG A 305 17.69 -20.72 2.57
N GLN A 306 16.48 -21.11 2.20
CA GLN A 306 15.28 -20.30 2.31
C GLN A 306 14.22 -21.04 3.14
N THR A 307 13.60 -20.36 4.10
CA THR A 307 12.45 -20.89 4.85
C THR A 307 11.29 -19.92 4.88
N PHE A 308 10.08 -20.46 4.92
CA PHE A 308 8.85 -19.76 5.23
C PHE A 308 8.28 -20.28 6.54
N THR A 309 7.84 -19.37 7.41
CA THR A 309 7.15 -19.72 8.66
C THR A 309 5.82 -18.97 8.73
N ILE A 310 4.72 -19.66 9.01
CA ILE A 310 3.47 -19.01 9.43
C ILE A 310 3.44 -19.04 10.96
N LYS A 311 3.37 -17.88 11.60
CA LYS A 311 3.29 -17.69 13.05
C LYS A 311 1.93 -17.15 13.47
N ASN A 312 1.66 -17.22 14.77
CA ASN A 312 0.44 -16.69 15.40
C ASN A 312 -0.85 -17.28 14.82
N ILE A 313 -0.83 -18.56 14.45
CA ILE A 313 -2.01 -19.25 13.94
C ILE A 313 -2.93 -19.50 15.15
N PRO A 314 -4.14 -18.92 15.19
CA PRO A 314 -5.01 -19.06 16.37
C PRO A 314 -5.33 -20.53 16.71
N PRO A 315 -5.70 -20.83 17.97
CA PRO A 315 -6.23 -22.14 18.34
C PRO A 315 -7.42 -22.55 17.46
N LYS A 316 -7.54 -23.84 17.16
CA LYS A 316 -8.71 -24.42 16.46
C LYS A 316 -9.07 -23.74 15.13
N THR A 317 -8.08 -23.24 14.41
CA THR A 317 -8.29 -22.59 13.10
C THR A 317 -7.31 -23.10 12.05
N SER A 318 -7.53 -22.66 10.81
CA SER A 318 -6.59 -22.86 9.70
C SER A 318 -6.10 -21.52 9.19
N ALA A 319 -4.82 -21.50 8.80
CA ALA A 319 -4.20 -20.39 8.09
C ALA A 319 -3.81 -20.84 6.68
N ARG A 320 -3.95 -19.95 5.70
CA ARG A 320 -3.48 -20.20 4.33
C ARG A 320 -2.83 -18.95 3.79
N CYS A 321 -1.60 -19.10 3.33
CA CYS A 321 -0.87 -18.10 2.59
C CYS A 321 -0.63 -18.57 1.16
N ARG A 322 -0.94 -17.72 0.18
CA ARG A 322 -0.49 -17.91 -1.21
C ARG A 322 0.64 -16.95 -1.51
N MET A 323 1.69 -17.44 -2.16
CA MET A 323 2.90 -16.68 -2.44
C MET A 323 3.25 -16.79 -3.93
N GLY A 324 3.50 -15.65 -4.57
CA GLY A 324 4.19 -15.60 -5.85
C GLY A 324 5.70 -15.76 -5.66
N GLY A 325 6.44 -15.97 -6.74
CA GLY A 325 7.87 -16.28 -6.67
C GLY A 325 8.68 -15.27 -5.83
N VAL A 326 9.78 -15.75 -5.23
CA VAL A 326 10.72 -14.90 -4.49
C VAL A 326 11.86 -14.51 -5.42
N LYS A 327 12.13 -13.21 -5.51
CA LYS A 327 13.17 -12.66 -6.37
C LYS A 327 14.10 -11.74 -5.60
N ALA A 328 15.39 -11.78 -5.91
CA ALA A 328 16.34 -10.77 -5.49
C ALA A 328 16.56 -9.76 -6.63
N LEU A 329 16.17 -8.50 -6.40
CA LEU A 329 16.23 -7.44 -7.39
C LEU A 329 17.62 -6.77 -7.37
N PRO A 330 18.18 -6.40 -8.54
CA PRO A 330 19.51 -5.79 -8.64
C PRO A 330 19.56 -4.43 -7.94
N GLY A 331 20.76 -4.03 -7.51
CA GLY A 331 20.98 -2.73 -6.86
C GLY A 331 20.94 -1.50 -7.77
N VAL A 332 20.91 -1.70 -9.08
CA VAL A 332 20.72 -0.61 -10.05
C VAL A 332 19.22 -0.44 -10.26
N ASN A 333 18.72 0.75 -9.91
CA ASN A 333 17.32 1.09 -10.19
C ASN A 333 17.09 1.03 -11.71
N PRO A 334 15.93 0.54 -12.17
CA PRO A 334 15.51 0.72 -13.55
C PRO A 334 15.54 2.21 -13.93
N PRO A 335 15.76 2.55 -15.22
CA PRO A 335 15.66 3.93 -15.67
C PRO A 335 14.31 4.55 -15.30
N ALA A 336 14.31 5.88 -15.17
CA ALA A 336 13.10 6.67 -14.98
C ALA A 336 12.05 6.36 -16.04
N ILE A 337 10.78 6.45 -15.65
CA ILE A 337 9.70 6.49 -16.63
C ILE A 337 9.45 7.91 -17.09
N SER A 338 9.14 8.06 -18.37
CA SER A 338 8.79 9.34 -19.00
C SER A 338 7.65 9.14 -19.99
N ASP A 339 7.19 10.23 -20.61
CA ASP A 339 6.10 10.22 -21.61
C ASP A 339 4.85 9.50 -21.08
N MET A 340 4.52 9.74 -19.81
CA MET A 340 3.40 9.09 -19.13
C MET A 340 2.08 9.55 -19.76
N GLU A 341 1.26 8.59 -20.17
CA GLU A 341 -0.02 8.81 -20.82
C GLU A 341 -1.05 7.84 -20.26
N LEU A 342 -2.25 8.34 -19.99
CA LEU A 342 -3.40 7.55 -19.59
C LEU A 342 -4.50 7.73 -20.63
N LEU A 343 -5.00 6.63 -21.16
CA LEU A 343 -6.18 6.61 -22.01
C LEU A 343 -7.37 6.11 -21.19
N VAL A 344 -8.45 6.89 -21.17
CA VAL A 344 -9.72 6.52 -20.52
C VAL A 344 -10.80 6.54 -21.58
N ASN A 345 -11.39 5.37 -21.86
CA ASN A 345 -12.34 5.17 -22.96
C ASN A 345 -11.82 5.74 -24.30
N GLY A 346 -10.52 5.58 -24.56
CA GLY A 346 -9.84 6.07 -25.77
C GLY A 346 -9.44 7.55 -25.75
N LYS A 347 -9.84 8.33 -24.73
CA LYS A 347 -9.40 9.73 -24.58
C LYS A 347 -8.09 9.80 -23.80
N SER A 348 -7.08 10.47 -24.37
CA SER A 348 -5.74 10.55 -23.81
C SER A 348 -5.54 11.74 -22.85
N ILE A 349 -4.79 11.50 -21.78
CA ILE A 349 -4.25 12.50 -20.85
C ILE A 349 -2.75 12.25 -20.72
N LYS A 350 -1.95 13.30 -20.94
CA LYS A 350 -0.49 13.24 -20.78
C LYS A 350 -0.06 13.92 -19.49
N PHE A 351 0.91 13.31 -18.81
CA PHE A 351 1.44 13.83 -17.56
C PHE A 351 2.87 14.33 -17.74
N PRO A 352 3.21 15.49 -17.16
CA PRO A 352 4.54 16.05 -17.26
C PRO A 352 5.55 15.31 -16.38
N GLY A 353 6.83 15.46 -16.74
CA GLY A 353 7.94 15.00 -15.92
C GLY A 353 8.36 13.56 -16.18
N LYS A 354 9.26 13.09 -15.32
CA LYS A 354 9.74 11.72 -15.25
C LYS A 354 9.62 11.23 -13.81
N LEU A 355 9.53 9.92 -13.62
CA LEU A 355 9.55 9.31 -12.28
C LEU A 355 10.70 8.31 -12.16
N GLU A 356 11.64 8.63 -11.29
CA GLU A 356 12.65 7.71 -10.78
C GLU A 356 12.03 6.75 -9.74
N VAL A 357 12.71 5.64 -9.44
CA VAL A 357 12.26 4.74 -8.37
C VAL A 357 12.25 5.46 -7.02
N GLY A 358 11.13 5.34 -6.30
CA GLY A 358 10.86 6.03 -5.05
C GLY A 358 10.11 7.36 -5.23
N GLU A 359 9.87 7.80 -6.46
CA GLU A 359 9.07 8.99 -6.76
C GLU A 359 7.61 8.63 -7.04
N SER A 360 6.73 9.63 -6.96
CA SER A 360 5.32 9.50 -7.31
C SER A 360 4.80 10.71 -8.08
N LEU A 361 3.65 10.53 -8.72
CA LEU A 361 2.87 11.58 -9.35
C LEU A 361 1.44 11.47 -8.86
N THR A 362 0.84 12.57 -8.44
CA THR A 362 -0.58 12.64 -8.08
C THR A 362 -1.29 13.75 -8.81
N THR A 363 -2.56 13.55 -9.14
CA THR A 363 -3.40 14.58 -9.73
C THR A 363 -4.60 14.86 -8.84
N ASP A 364 -5.04 16.11 -8.81
CA ASP A 364 -6.36 16.44 -8.27
C ASP A 364 -7.41 16.48 -9.39
N SER A 365 -8.70 16.46 -9.01
CA SER A 365 -9.80 16.67 -9.96
C SER A 365 -9.97 18.14 -10.37
N LEU A 366 -9.04 19.02 -9.99
CA LEU A 366 -9.08 20.46 -10.26
C LEU A 366 -8.08 20.88 -11.36
N GLY A 367 -7.41 19.91 -11.98
CA GLY A 367 -6.49 20.16 -13.10
C GLY A 367 -5.06 20.41 -12.66
N HIS A 368 -4.65 19.97 -11.47
CA HIS A 368 -3.25 20.00 -11.04
C HIS A 368 -2.65 18.60 -11.01
N CYS A 369 -1.37 18.54 -11.34
CA CYS A 369 -0.53 17.36 -11.27
C CYS A 369 0.72 17.70 -10.48
N THR A 370 1.09 16.90 -9.48
CA THR A 370 2.31 17.10 -8.69
C THR A 370 3.21 15.89 -8.80
N VAL A 371 4.47 16.12 -9.14
CA VAL A 371 5.54 15.12 -9.08
C VAL A 371 6.26 15.24 -7.74
N TRP A 372 6.29 14.15 -6.99
CA TRP A 372 6.89 14.04 -5.67
C TRP A 372 8.22 13.28 -5.75
N PRO A 373 9.34 13.87 -5.33
CA PRO A 373 10.66 13.27 -5.44
C PRO A 373 10.95 12.20 -4.35
N GLY A 374 9.92 11.72 -3.65
CA GLY A 374 10.07 10.90 -2.46
C GLY A 374 10.53 11.67 -1.21
N GLY A 375 10.32 11.04 -0.07
CA GLY A 375 10.73 11.56 1.22
C GLY A 375 9.96 12.81 1.64
N MET A 376 10.64 13.67 2.41
CA MET A 376 10.10 14.95 2.93
C MET A 376 10.38 16.16 2.02
N LYS A 377 10.85 15.94 0.79
CA LYS A 377 11.16 17.01 -0.16
C LYS A 377 9.88 17.54 -0.82
N ALA A 378 9.84 18.84 -1.13
CA ALA A 378 8.70 19.47 -1.79
C ALA A 378 8.46 18.88 -3.19
N GLY A 379 7.18 18.68 -3.53
CA GLY A 379 6.77 18.29 -4.87
C GLY A 379 6.81 19.46 -5.86
N LYS A 380 6.79 19.15 -7.15
CA LYS A 380 6.67 20.13 -8.24
C LYS A 380 5.31 19.99 -8.90
N THR A 381 4.50 21.04 -8.83
CA THR A 381 3.15 21.08 -9.38
C THR A 381 3.12 21.69 -10.79
N PHE A 382 2.26 21.12 -11.63
CA PHE A 382 2.01 21.50 -13.01
C PHE A 382 0.50 21.62 -13.24
N ALA A 383 0.09 22.52 -14.14
CA ALA A 383 -1.29 22.55 -14.62
C ALA A 383 -1.48 21.45 -15.68
N LEU A 384 -2.58 20.69 -15.57
CA LEU A 384 -3.06 19.79 -16.60
C LEU A 384 -4.09 20.51 -17.49
N PRO A 385 -4.07 20.34 -18.82
CA PRO A 385 -5.08 20.92 -19.70
C PRO A 385 -6.48 20.46 -19.30
N GLN A 386 -7.39 21.42 -19.18
CA GLN A 386 -8.65 21.38 -18.44
C GLN A 386 -9.73 20.37 -18.88
N SER A 387 -9.51 19.56 -19.92
CA SER A 387 -10.45 18.48 -20.24
C SER A 387 -10.08 17.24 -19.44
N ILE A 388 -10.34 17.24 -18.14
CA ILE A 388 -10.33 16.01 -17.35
C ILE A 388 -11.32 15.08 -18.04
N VAL A 389 -10.82 13.96 -18.56
CA VAL A 389 -11.69 12.91 -19.06
C VAL A 389 -12.55 12.46 -17.89
N GLU A 390 -13.87 12.53 -18.05
CA GLU A 390 -14.77 12.00 -17.04
C GLU A 390 -14.94 10.49 -17.23
N LEU A 391 -15.16 9.81 -16.12
CA LEU A 391 -15.58 8.42 -16.09
C LEU A 391 -17.09 8.38 -16.33
N THR A 392 -17.53 7.69 -17.37
CA THR A 392 -18.95 7.41 -17.60
C THR A 392 -19.49 6.51 -16.51
N PRO A 393 -20.80 6.54 -16.20
CA PRO A 393 -21.42 5.58 -15.28
C PRO A 393 -21.07 4.13 -15.64
N GLY A 394 -20.74 3.32 -14.64
CA GLY A 394 -20.37 1.92 -14.83
C GLY A 394 -18.88 1.70 -15.22
N PRO A 395 -18.58 0.66 -15.99
CA PRO A 395 -17.21 0.27 -16.28
C PRO A 395 -16.55 1.18 -17.32
N ASN A 396 -15.34 1.65 -17.01
CA ASN A 396 -14.50 2.48 -17.89
C ASN A 396 -13.22 1.74 -18.23
N LYS A 397 -12.88 1.65 -19.52
CA LYS A 397 -11.63 1.05 -19.98
C LYS A 397 -10.49 2.04 -19.78
N VAL A 398 -9.44 1.60 -19.10
CA VAL A 398 -8.25 2.38 -18.80
C VAL A 398 -7.03 1.71 -19.42
N GLU A 399 -6.15 2.50 -20.02
CA GLU A 399 -4.85 2.06 -20.49
C GLU A 399 -3.78 3.05 -20.03
N PHE A 400 -2.69 2.54 -19.46
CA PHE A 400 -1.53 3.36 -19.09
C PHE A 400 -0.36 3.07 -20.01
N ARG A 401 0.36 4.10 -20.42
CA ARG A 401 1.55 4.01 -21.26
C ARG A 401 2.65 4.88 -20.70
N HIS A 402 3.88 4.43 -20.87
CA HIS A 402 5.07 5.21 -20.56
C HIS A 402 6.27 4.63 -21.29
N LYS A 403 7.37 5.37 -21.31
CA LYS A 403 8.69 4.88 -21.72
C LYS A 403 9.57 4.61 -20.51
N VAL A 404 10.58 3.75 -20.68
CA VAL A 404 11.72 3.53 -19.80
C VAL A 404 12.96 3.79 -20.65
N GLY A 405 13.65 4.91 -20.42
CA GLY A 405 14.65 5.39 -21.39
C GLY A 405 14.03 5.61 -22.77
N SER A 406 14.52 4.93 -23.81
CA SER A 406 14.01 5.03 -25.18
C SER A 406 13.04 3.93 -25.60
N GLN A 407 12.72 2.98 -24.72
CA GLN A 407 11.84 1.84 -25.02
C GLN A 407 10.57 1.88 -24.16
N GLU A 408 9.49 1.24 -24.59
CA GLU A 408 8.37 0.96 -23.68
C GLU A 408 8.85 0.03 -22.57
N GLY A 409 8.36 0.21 -21.33
CA GLY A 409 8.91 -0.55 -20.23
C GLY A 409 7.98 -0.73 -19.04
N ALA A 410 8.55 -1.25 -17.96
CA ALA A 410 7.84 -1.83 -16.83
C ALA A 410 7.94 -0.99 -15.56
N GLY A 411 6.95 -1.08 -14.66
CA GLY A 411 7.15 -0.97 -13.21
C GLY A 411 6.47 0.21 -12.50
N ALA A 412 5.25 0.57 -12.86
CA ALA A 412 4.49 1.60 -12.16
C ALA A 412 3.28 0.99 -11.45
N CYS A 413 3.00 1.45 -10.24
CA CYS A 413 1.72 1.22 -9.57
C CYS A 413 0.81 2.40 -9.93
N VAL A 414 -0.28 2.14 -10.63
CA VAL A 414 -1.24 3.16 -11.08
C VAL A 414 -2.58 2.93 -10.39
N ARG A 415 -3.15 4.00 -9.84
CA ARG A 415 -4.48 3.98 -9.24
C ARG A 415 -5.30 5.14 -9.76
N LEU A 416 -6.49 4.83 -10.26
CA LEU A 416 -7.47 5.81 -10.69
C LEU A 416 -8.59 5.88 -9.66
N ILE A 417 -8.98 7.08 -9.25
CA ILE A 417 -9.88 7.28 -8.12
C ILE A 417 -11.07 8.11 -8.62
N PRO A 418 -12.20 7.48 -8.98
CA PRO A 418 -13.46 8.20 -9.19
C PRO A 418 -13.79 9.11 -8.00
N LEU A 419 -14.14 10.37 -8.29
CA LEU A 419 -14.42 11.40 -7.30
C LEU A 419 -15.79 12.05 -7.55
N ARG A 420 -16.70 11.94 -6.57
CA ARG A 420 -17.97 12.66 -6.56
C ARG A 420 -17.91 13.84 -5.62
N LYS A 421 -18.10 15.07 -6.13
CA LYS A 421 -18.16 16.27 -5.29
C LYS A 421 -19.39 16.19 -4.37
N VAL A 422 -19.18 16.28 -3.06
CA VAL A 422 -20.25 16.16 -2.05
C VAL A 422 -20.44 17.44 -1.23
N ALA A 423 -19.43 18.30 -1.14
CA ALA A 423 -19.57 19.61 -0.53
C ALA A 423 -18.54 20.59 -1.09
N GLU A 424 -18.87 21.88 -1.06
CA GLU A 424 -17.94 22.97 -1.32
C GLU A 424 -18.25 24.19 -0.46
N THR A 425 -17.23 25.01 -0.22
CA THR A 425 -17.37 26.27 0.53
C THR A 425 -16.84 27.42 -0.30
N ALA A 426 -17.39 28.61 -0.07
CA ALA A 426 -16.85 29.82 -0.64
C ALA A 426 -15.49 30.18 0.01
N PRO A 427 -14.60 30.89 -0.71
CA PRO A 427 -13.44 31.55 -0.13
C PRO A 427 -13.82 32.37 1.12
N ARG A 428 -13.05 32.23 2.20
CA ARG A 428 -13.08 33.19 3.31
C ARG A 428 -12.19 34.37 2.96
N LYS A 429 -12.76 35.57 3.07
CA LYS A 429 -12.05 36.84 2.87
C LYS A 429 -11.11 37.13 4.04
#